data_AF-A0A535YHW3-F1
#
_entry.id   AF-A0A535YHW3-F1
#
_cell.length_a   1.000
_cell.length_b   1.000
_cell.length_c   1.000
_cell.angle_alpha   90.00
_cell.angle_beta   90.00
_cell.angle_gamma   90.00
#
_symmetry.space_group_name_H-M   'P 1'
#
loop_
_entity.id
_entity.type
_entity.pdbx_description
1 polymer ?
#
loop_
_entity_poly.entity_id
_entity_poly.type
_entity_poly.pdbx_seq_one_letter_code
_entity_poly.pdbx_strand_id
1 'polypeptide(L)'
;MSDVTLVPAASAQKPEDYHVHLALDVDATQWVGKDTVVPAGDANPNPTRLIHSAAKTFTFANVATGEHTLVIWLSLASHVSVKPPVSATVKFTAR
;
A
#
# COMPACT_ATOMS: atom_id res chain seq x y z
N MET A 1 -11.27 13.17 -15.95
CA MET A 1 -11.30 12.34 -14.74
C MET A 1 -11.01 13.28 -13.58
N SER A 2 -11.87 13.34 -12.57
CA SER A 2 -11.58 14.11 -11.35
C SER A 2 -10.47 13.41 -10.58
N ASP A 3 -9.42 14.14 -10.21
CA ASP A 3 -8.35 13.63 -9.35
C ASP A 3 -8.95 13.11 -8.04
N VAL A 4 -8.70 11.84 -7.73
CA VAL A 4 -9.07 11.26 -6.44
C VAL A 4 -8.10 11.80 -5.38
N THR A 5 -8.65 12.42 -4.33
CA THR A 5 -7.87 12.85 -3.17
C THR A 5 -7.48 11.64 -2.33
N LEU A 6 -6.19 11.44 -2.10
CA LEU A 6 -5.71 10.45 -1.15
C LEU A 6 -5.67 11.06 0.26
N VAL A 7 -6.13 10.31 1.25
CA VAL A 7 -6.18 10.71 2.66
C VAL A 7 -5.24 9.81 3.46
N PRO A 8 -4.41 10.33 4.38
CA PRO A 8 -3.61 9.46 5.24
C PRO A 8 -4.52 8.45 5.94
N ALA A 9 -4.12 7.18 6.00
CA ALA A 9 -5.00 6.12 6.51
C ALA A 9 -5.52 6.42 7.94
N ALA A 10 -4.68 6.99 8.81
CA ALA A 10 -5.06 7.41 10.17
C ALA A 10 -6.06 8.59 10.21
N SER A 11 -6.31 9.25 9.09
CA SER A 11 -7.20 10.40 8.93
C SER A 11 -8.39 10.11 8.01
N ALA A 12 -8.51 8.89 7.49
CA ALA A 12 -9.66 8.49 6.68
C ALA A 12 -10.92 8.44 7.56
N GLN A 13 -11.95 9.19 7.19
CA GLN A 13 -13.20 9.31 7.95
C GLN A 13 -14.39 8.74 7.22
N LYS A 14 -14.36 8.76 5.89
CA LYS A 14 -15.44 8.26 5.04
C LYS A 14 -15.07 6.90 4.48
N PRO A 15 -16.04 5.97 4.33
CA PRO A 15 -15.78 4.67 3.71
C PRO A 15 -15.12 4.76 2.33
N GLU A 16 -15.44 5.81 1.56
CA GLU A 16 -14.90 6.09 0.24
C GLU A 16 -13.57 6.85 0.24
N ASP A 17 -13.01 7.22 1.39
CA ASP A 17 -11.68 7.83 1.43
C ASP A 17 -10.65 6.79 0.96
N TYR A 18 -9.77 7.23 0.06
CA TYR A 18 -8.77 6.37 -0.53
C TYR A 18 -7.38 6.64 0.04
N HIS A 19 -6.59 5.58 0.14
CA HIS A 19 -5.16 5.67 0.40
C HIS A 19 -4.40 4.58 -0.35
N VAL A 20 -3.10 4.75 -0.47
CA VAL A 20 -2.22 3.76 -1.09
C VAL A 20 -1.58 2.88 -0.03
N HIS A 21 -1.51 1.60 -0.35
CA HIS A 21 -0.64 0.66 0.34
C HIS A 21 0.57 0.34 -0.53
N LEU A 22 1.73 0.18 0.10
CA LEU A 22 2.96 -0.24 -0.54
C LEU A 22 3.54 -1.44 0.21
N ALA A 23 3.87 -2.51 -0.50
CA ALA A 23 4.48 -3.73 0.02
C ALA A 23 5.85 -3.95 -0.67
N LEU A 24 6.95 -3.79 0.06
CA LEU A 24 8.30 -4.09 -0.40
C LEU A 24 8.71 -5.48 0.10
N ASP A 25 8.90 -6.42 -0.82
CA ASP A 25 9.24 -7.82 -0.57
C ASP A 25 8.28 -8.56 0.38
N VAL A 26 7.04 -8.06 0.47
CA VAL A 26 5.94 -8.69 1.21
C VAL A 26 4.95 -9.25 0.19
N ASP A 27 4.47 -10.48 0.42
CA ASP A 27 3.44 -11.08 -0.41
C ASP A 27 2.10 -10.35 -0.26
N ALA A 28 1.80 -9.48 -1.22
CA ALA A 28 0.57 -8.70 -1.27
C ALA A 28 -0.61 -9.44 -1.95
N THR A 29 -0.41 -10.66 -2.47
CA THR A 29 -1.47 -11.39 -3.20
C THR A 29 -2.67 -11.75 -2.33
N GLN A 30 -2.45 -11.82 -1.02
CA GLN A 30 -3.50 -12.02 -0.02
C GLN A 30 -4.44 -10.81 0.14
N TRP A 31 -4.03 -9.60 -0.28
CA TRP A 31 -4.81 -8.36 -0.10
C TRP A 31 -5.30 -7.75 -1.42
N VAL A 32 -4.47 -7.76 -2.45
CA VAL A 32 -4.77 -7.06 -3.71
C VAL A 32 -5.98 -7.67 -4.40
N GLY A 33 -7.05 -6.87 -4.55
CA GLY A 33 -8.33 -7.29 -5.12
C GLY A 33 -9.13 -8.27 -4.25
N LYS A 34 -8.75 -8.48 -2.99
CA LYS A 34 -9.43 -9.35 -2.02
C LYS A 34 -10.22 -8.55 -0.99
N ASP A 35 -11.16 -9.19 -0.31
CA ASP A 35 -11.90 -8.63 0.83
C ASP A 35 -11.14 -8.76 2.16
N THR A 36 -9.82 -8.93 2.09
CA THR A 36 -8.96 -9.11 3.25
C THR A 36 -8.41 -7.76 3.68
N VAL A 37 -8.58 -7.45 4.96
CA VAL A 37 -8.07 -6.22 5.58
C VAL A 37 -6.54 -6.26 5.61
N VAL A 38 -5.89 -5.20 5.13
CA VAL A 38 -4.45 -5.00 5.27
C VAL A 38 -4.15 -4.64 6.73
N PRO A 39 -3.25 -5.35 7.42
CA PRO A 39 -2.94 -5.07 8.82
C PRO A 39 -2.27 -3.70 8.97
N ALA A 40 -2.75 -2.90 9.92
CA ALA A 40 -2.31 -1.52 10.17
C ALA A 40 -1.99 -1.31 11.66
N GLY A 41 -1.28 -0.21 11.98
CA GLY A 41 -0.89 0.12 13.35
C GLY A 41 -0.12 -1.03 14.01
N ASP A 42 -0.47 -1.35 15.27
CA ASP A 42 0.17 -2.42 16.04
C ASP A 42 -0.06 -3.83 15.47
N ALA A 43 -1.08 -4.00 14.62
CA ALA A 43 -1.34 -5.27 13.94
C ALA A 43 -0.44 -5.49 12.72
N ASN A 44 0.27 -4.46 12.24
CA ASN A 44 1.16 -4.57 11.08
C ASN A 44 2.49 -5.25 11.48
N PRO A 45 2.75 -6.49 11.05
CA PRO A 45 3.99 -7.18 11.41
C PRO A 45 5.23 -6.64 10.69
N ASN A 46 5.05 -5.78 9.68
CA ASN A 46 6.12 -5.29 8.80
C ASN A 46 6.03 -3.76 8.60
N PRO A 47 6.07 -2.92 9.65
CA PRO A 47 5.77 -1.48 9.54
C PRO A 47 6.74 -0.68 8.64
N THR A 48 7.93 -1.23 8.34
CA THR A 48 8.92 -0.60 7.44
C THR A 48 8.85 -1.11 6.00
N ARG A 49 8.00 -2.10 5.72
CA ARG A 49 7.87 -2.75 4.41
C ARG A 49 6.43 -2.81 3.91
N LEU A 50 5.44 -2.72 4.79
CA LEU A 50 4.02 -2.57 4.51
C LEU A 50 3.57 -1.18 4.96
N ILE A 51 3.47 -0.27 3.99
CA ILE A 51 3.28 1.16 4.22
C ILE A 51 1.84 1.56 3.90
N HIS A 52 1.30 2.46 4.71
CA HIS A 52 0.01 3.11 4.51
C HIS A 52 0.25 4.60 4.27
N SER A 53 -0.13 5.13 3.11
CA SER A 53 0.21 6.50 2.76
C SER A 53 -0.84 7.17 1.89
N ALA A 54 -0.87 8.50 1.94
CA ALA A 54 -1.51 9.35 0.93
C ALA A 54 -0.50 10.07 0.03
N ALA A 55 0.79 9.93 0.31
CA ALA A 55 1.83 10.56 -0.48
C ALA A 55 1.95 9.89 -1.85
N LYS A 56 2.10 10.71 -2.90
CA LYS A 56 2.38 10.23 -4.27
C LYS A 56 3.84 9.82 -4.48
N THR A 57 4.71 10.14 -3.51
CA THR A 57 6.12 9.79 -3.50
C THR A 57 6.44 9.14 -2.15
N PHE A 58 7.18 8.04 -2.17
CA PHE A 58 7.64 7.36 -0.97
C PHE A 58 9.10 6.94 -1.13
N THR A 59 9.88 7.05 -0.05
CA THR A 59 11.28 6.63 -0.01
C THR A 59 11.44 5.50 0.99
N PHE A 60 11.86 4.34 0.51
CA PHE A 60 12.30 3.25 1.38
C PHE A 60 13.77 3.49 1.75
N ALA A 61 14.05 3.69 3.03
CA ALA A 61 15.41 3.75 3.54
C ALA A 61 15.94 2.34 3.83
N ASN A 62 17.27 2.16 3.75
CA ASN A 62 17.96 0.93 4.12
C ASN A 62 17.41 -0.32 3.40
N VAL A 63 17.12 -0.18 2.10
CA VAL A 63 16.85 -1.33 1.23
C VAL A 63 18.17 -2.08 1.02
N ALA A 64 18.18 -3.39 1.26
CA ALA A 64 19.38 -4.19 1.08
C ALA A 64 19.84 -4.17 -0.38
N THR A 65 21.12 -4.41 -0.65
CA THR A 65 21.59 -4.62 -2.03
C THR A 65 20.99 -5.92 -2.57
N GLY A 66 20.42 -5.89 -3.78
CA GLY A 66 19.81 -7.07 -4.40
C GLY A 66 18.54 -6.77 -5.19
N GLU A 67 17.87 -7.84 -5.63
CA GLU A 67 16.58 -7.75 -6.31
C GLU A 67 15.44 -7.57 -5.30
N HIS A 68 14.49 -6.71 -5.68
CA HIS A 68 13.34 -6.36 -4.87
C HIS A 68 12.07 -6.31 -5.71
N THR A 69 10.95 -6.61 -5.06
CA THR A 69 9.61 -6.43 -5.64
C THR A 69 8.81 -5.48 -4.77
N LEU A 70 8.32 -4.39 -5.38
CA LEU A 70 7.39 -3.45 -4.78
C LEU A 70 6.01 -3.63 -5.40
N VAL A 71 5.00 -3.85 -4.57
CA VAL A 71 3.59 -3.85 -4.97
C VAL A 71 2.92 -2.63 -4.37
N ILE A 72 2.21 -1.86 -5.19
CA ILE A 72 1.45 -0.68 -4.78
C ILE A 72 0.00 -0.91 -5.16
N TRP A 73 -0.95 -0.63 -4.27
CA TRP A 73 -2.37 -0.73 -4.58
C TRP A 73 -3.19 0.32 -3.86
N LEU A 74 -4.34 0.63 -4.45
CA LEU A 74 -5.33 1.52 -3.87
C LEU A 74 -6.27 0.74 -2.92
N SER A 75 -6.57 1.35 -1.79
CA SER A 75 -7.48 0.83 -0.78
C SER A 75 -8.45 1.89 -0.29
N LEU A 76 -9.57 1.42 0.25
CA LEU A 76 -10.56 2.21 0.97
C LEU A 76 -10.12 2.43 2.42
N ALA A 77 -10.81 3.32 3.13
CA ALA A 77 -10.64 3.58 4.56
C ALA A 77 -10.68 2.31 5.43
N SER A 78 -11.39 1.27 5.00
CA SER A 78 -11.44 -0.04 5.65
C SER A 78 -10.16 -0.87 5.54
N HIS A 79 -9.11 -0.34 4.90
CA HIS A 79 -7.88 -1.06 4.55
C HIS A 79 -8.12 -2.27 3.62
N VAL A 80 -9.24 -2.30 2.92
CA VAL A 80 -9.56 -3.31 1.91
C VAL A 80 -9.19 -2.77 0.53
N SER A 81 -8.69 -3.62 -0.37
CA SER A 81 -8.37 -3.24 -1.74
C SER A 81 -9.63 -2.84 -2.52
N VAL A 82 -9.52 -1.82 -3.37
CA VAL A 82 -10.62 -1.41 -4.26
C VAL A 82 -10.98 -2.53 -5.24
N LYS A 83 -12.22 -2.48 -5.76
CA LYS A 83 -12.73 -3.45 -6.74
C LYS A 83 -13.34 -2.72 -7.94
N PRO A 84 -12.86 -2.96 -9.18
CA PRO A 84 -11.71 -3.82 -9.54
C PRO A 84 -10.39 -3.28 -8.95
N PRO A 85 -9.38 -4.14 -8.73
CA PRO A 85 -8.12 -3.73 -8.13
C PRO A 85 -7.40 -2.70 -9.00
N VAL A 86 -6.95 -1.63 -8.37
CA VAL A 86 -6.01 -0.66 -8.96
C VAL A 86 -4.66 -0.90 -8.29
N SER A 87 -3.72 -1.50 -9.02
CA SER A 87 -2.40 -1.86 -8.50
C SER A 87 -1.31 -1.80 -9.56
N ALA A 88 -0.06 -1.73 -9.09
CA ALA A 88 1.15 -1.81 -9.90
C ALA A 88 2.18 -2.68 -9.19
N THR A 89 2.98 -3.41 -9.98
CA THR A 89 4.14 -4.16 -9.49
C THR A 89 5.39 -3.65 -10.17
N VAL A 90 6.40 -3.33 -9.36
CA VAL A 90 7.71 -2.85 -9.81
C VAL A 90 8.75 -3.83 -9.33
N LYS A 91 9.56 -4.34 -10.25
CA LYS A 91 10.77 -5.11 -9.93
C LYS A 91 11.98 -4.23 -10.16
N PHE A 92 12.88 -4.15 -9.19
CA PHE A 92 14.07 -3.32 -9.27
C PHE A 92 15.25 -3.97 -8.55
N THR A 93 16.46 -3.49 -8.84
CA THR A 93 17.67 -3.90 -8.14
C THR A 93 18.23 -2.71 -7.37
N ALA A 94 18.32 -2.84 -6.04
CA ALA A 94 19.01 -1.87 -5.19
C ALA A 94 20.52 -2.14 -5.23
N ARG A 95 21.31 -1.07 -5.28
CA ARG A 95 22.77 -1.13 -5.39
C ARG A 95 23.40 -0.42 -4.21
#